data_AF-A0A3D1LI70-F1
#
_entry.id   AF-A0A3D1LI70-F1
#
_cell.length_a   1.000
_cell.length_b   1.000
_cell.length_c   1.000
_cell.angle_alpha   90.00
_cell.angle_beta   90.00
_cell.angle_gamma   90.00
#
_symmetry.space_group_name_H-M   'P 1'
#
loop_
_entity.id
_entity.type
_entity.pdbx_description
1 polymer ?
#
loop_
_entity_poly.entity_id
_entity_poly.type
_entity_poly.pdbx_seq_one_letter_code
_entity_poly.pdbx_strand_id
1 'polypeptide(L)'
;MTQDPNKEIQESSLIGRILSMEALLMLMGIASLVYGIVYDMTMNIFWGVVIIPGVFVLHKIRKKDWTKHWQEMEAEHKAIQAYEERKKNARLQQKEKQDEK
;
A
#
# COMPACT_ATOMS: atom_id res chain seq x y z
N MET A 1 -14.48 -0.42 23.83
CA MET A 1 -13.09 -0.54 23.37
C MET A 1 -13.02 0.20 22.05
N THR A 2 -12.52 1.43 22.11
CA THR A 2 -12.39 2.34 20.97
C THR A 2 -11.15 1.91 20.18
N GLN A 3 -11.36 1.28 19.02
CA GLN A 3 -10.32 1.05 18.05
C GLN A 3 -10.02 2.40 17.39
N ASP A 4 -8.89 3.00 17.76
CA ASP A 4 -8.52 4.35 17.31
C ASP A 4 -8.26 4.36 15.80
N PRO A 5 -9.13 4.96 14.96
CA PRO A 5 -8.96 5.01 13.50
C PRO A 5 -7.72 5.80 13.08
N ASN A 6 -7.10 6.52 14.02
CA ASN A 6 -5.93 7.35 13.80
C ASN A 6 -4.64 6.52 13.62
N LYS A 7 -4.61 5.26 14.08
CA LYS A 7 -3.45 4.37 13.88
C LYS A 7 -3.31 3.90 12.43
N GLU A 8 -4.39 3.46 11.79
CA GLU A 8 -4.37 3.01 10.38
C GLU A 8 -3.98 4.16 9.41
N ILE A 9 -4.40 5.38 9.71
CA ILE A 9 -4.06 6.56 8.89
C ILE A 9 -2.56 6.91 9.02
N GLN A 10 -1.94 6.67 10.18
CA GLN A 10 -0.51 6.89 10.34
C GLN A 10 0.34 5.82 9.65
N GLU A 11 -0.08 4.55 9.72
CA GLU A 11 0.62 3.44 9.08
C GLU A 11 0.59 3.56 7.55
N SER A 12 -0.57 3.94 7.00
CA SER A 12 -0.71 4.22 5.56
C SER A 12 0.13 5.42 5.09
N SER A 13 0.28 6.47 5.92
CA SER A 13 1.15 7.62 5.61
C SER A 13 2.65 7.25 5.61
N LEU A 14 3.09 6.39 6.54
CA LEU A 14 4.47 5.89 6.59
C LEU A 14 4.80 5.01 5.39
N ILE A 15 3.90 4.08 5.04
CA ILE A 15 4.03 3.25 3.83
C ILE A 15 4.07 4.12 2.57
N GLY A 16 3.21 5.14 2.49
CA GLY A 16 3.18 6.09 1.36
C GLY A 16 4.49 6.86 1.22
N ARG A 17 5.13 7.22 2.33
CA ARG A 17 6.39 7.97 2.35
C ARG A 17 7.59 7.13 1.88
N ILE A 18 7.66 5.88 2.32
CA ILE A 18 8.69 4.91 1.87
C ILE A 18 8.53 4.62 0.38
N LEU A 19 7.29 4.46 -0.09
CA LEU A 19 6.97 4.22 -1.48
C LEU A 19 7.30 5.42 -2.38
N SER A 20 7.09 6.64 -1.88
CA SER A 20 7.51 7.88 -2.54
C SER A 20 9.03 8.00 -2.65
N MET A 21 9.76 7.60 -1.59
CA MET A 21 11.22 7.66 -1.55
C MET A 21 11.86 6.64 -2.50
N GLU A 22 11.28 5.44 -2.59
CA GLU A 22 11.67 4.40 -3.54
C GLU A 22 11.40 4.82 -5.00
N ALA A 23 10.24 5.40 -5.28
CA ALA A 23 9.90 5.94 -6.60
C ALA A 23 10.85 7.07 -7.02
N LEU A 24 11.25 7.93 -6.07
CA LEU A 24 12.21 9.00 -6.31
C LEU A 24 13.61 8.44 -6.60
N LEU A 25 14.04 7.38 -5.90
CA LEU A 25 15.28 6.64 -6.17
C LEU A 25 15.27 6.00 -7.57
N MET A 26 14.15 5.37 -7.97
CA MET A 26 13.98 4.82 -9.32
C MET A 26 14.12 5.93 -10.38
N LEU A 27 13.46 7.07 -10.16
CA LEU A 27 13.48 8.21 -11.10
C LEU A 27 14.89 8.81 -11.20
N MET A 28 15.60 8.94 -10.08
CA MET A 28 17.01 9.33 -10.04
C MET A 28 17.92 8.36 -10.80
N GLY A 29 17.72 7.05 -10.62
CA GLY A 29 18.47 6.02 -11.35
C GLY A 29 18.30 6.11 -12.87
N ILE A 30 17.06 6.32 -13.32
CA ILE A 30 16.74 6.49 -14.75
C ILE A 30 17.37 7.78 -15.28
N ALA A 31 17.25 8.90 -14.56
CA ALA A 31 17.84 10.17 -14.95
C ALA A 31 19.37 10.10 -15.04
N SER A 32 20.03 9.41 -14.09
CA SER A 32 21.47 9.17 -14.10
C SER A 32 21.92 8.34 -15.31
N LEU A 33 21.16 7.30 -15.69
CA LEU A 33 21.47 6.48 -16.86
C LEU A 33 21.31 7.25 -18.17
N VAL A 34 20.24 8.02 -18.33
CA VAL A 34 20.03 8.88 -19.50
C VAL A 34 21.16 9.92 -19.61
N TYR A 35 21.53 10.56 -18.51
CA TYR A 35 22.63 11.51 -18.48
C TYR A 35 23.98 10.86 -18.82
N GLY A 36 24.24 9.66 -18.29
CA GLY A 36 25.45 8.88 -18.58
C GLY A 36 25.59 8.48 -20.05
N ILE A 37 24.48 8.11 -20.71
CA ILE A 37 24.48 7.77 -22.15
C ILE A 37 24.70 9.02 -23.02
N VAL A 38 24.14 10.18 -22.64
CA VAL A 38 24.29 11.43 -23.40
C VAL A 38 25.71 12.00 -23.28
N TYR A 39 26.36 11.86 -22.12
CA TYR A 39 27.69 12.43 -21.84
C TYR A 39 28.84 11.41 -21.92
N ASP A 40 28.58 10.17 -22.32
CA ASP A 40 29.55 9.06 -22.43
C ASP A 40 30.39 8.83 -21.16
N MET A 41 29.78 9.06 -19.99
CA MET A 41 30.43 8.85 -18.70
C MET A 41 30.25 7.40 -18.25
N THR A 42 31.29 6.60 -18.42
CA THR A 42 31.34 5.17 -18.06
C THR A 42 30.87 4.90 -16.63
N MET A 43 31.19 5.80 -15.69
CA MET A 43 30.81 5.68 -14.28
C MET A 43 29.29 5.79 -14.07
N ASN A 44 28.62 6.67 -14.81
CA ASN A 44 27.16 6.85 -14.72
C ASN A 44 26.40 5.69 -15.37
N ILE A 45 26.96 5.12 -16.44
CA ILE A 45 26.40 3.92 -17.09
C ILE A 45 26.47 2.72 -16.13
N PHE A 46 27.59 2.54 -15.42
CA PHE A 46 27.73 1.48 -14.41
C PHE A 46 26.68 1.59 -13.31
N TRP A 47 26.48 2.78 -12.74
CA TRP A 47 25.47 3.02 -11.72
C TRP A 47 24.05 2.80 -12.25
N GLY A 48 23.75 3.23 -13.47
CA GLY A 48 22.46 2.97 -14.09
C GLY A 48 22.19 1.47 -14.31
N VAL A 49 23.20 0.71 -14.77
CA VAL A 49 23.09 -0.74 -14.97
C VAL A 49 22.98 -1.50 -13.63
N VAL A 50 23.52 -0.99 -12.53
CA VAL A 50 23.33 -1.56 -11.18
C VAL A 50 21.97 -1.20 -10.58
N ILE A 51 21.53 0.04 -10.76
CA ILE A 51 20.27 0.54 -10.18
C ILE A 51 19.06 -0.08 -10.87
N ILE A 52 19.05 -0.24 -12.19
CA ILE A 52 17.92 -0.81 -12.94
C ILE A 52 17.51 -2.21 -12.43
N PRO A 53 18.39 -3.23 -12.35
CA PRO A 53 18.05 -4.54 -11.83
C PRO A 53 17.77 -4.51 -10.32
N GLY A 54 18.46 -3.67 -9.54
CA GLY A 54 18.17 -3.50 -8.11
C GLY A 54 16.74 -3.00 -7.87
N VAL A 55 16.31 -2.02 -8.66
CA VAL A 55 14.94 -1.50 -8.63
C VAL A 55 13.94 -2.49 -9.21
N PHE A 56 14.30 -3.26 -10.23
CA PHE A 56 13.43 -4.31 -10.79
C PHE A 56 13.14 -5.42 -9.78
N VAL A 57 14.15 -5.84 -9.00
CA VAL A 57 14.00 -6.81 -7.91
C VAL A 57 13.12 -6.22 -6.80
N LEU A 58 13.34 -4.97 -6.43
CA LEU A 58 12.52 -4.27 -5.43
C LEU A 58 11.05 -4.16 -5.88
N HIS A 59 10.82 -3.83 -7.15
CA HIS A 59 9.48 -3.78 -7.75
C HIS A 59 8.80 -5.17 -7.76
N LYS A 60 9.57 -6.24 -7.99
CA LYS A 60 9.06 -7.62 -7.94
C LYS A 60 8.66 -8.05 -6.54
N ILE A 61 9.51 -7.78 -5.55
CA ILE A 61 9.22 -8.07 -4.13
C ILE A 61 8.00 -7.27 -3.69
N ARG A 62 7.97 -5.97 -4.01
CA ARG A 62 6.87 -5.09 -3.65
C ARG A 62 5.55 -5.50 -4.29
N LYS A 63 5.53 -5.91 -5.57
CA LYS A 63 4.29 -6.44 -6.19
C LYS A 63 3.78 -7.67 -5.45
N LYS A 64 4.68 -8.59 -5.08
CA LYS A 64 4.31 -9.84 -4.42
C LYS A 64 3.79 -9.62 -3.00
N ASP A 65 4.43 -8.74 -2.24
CA ASP A 65 4.04 -8.43 -0.86
C ASP A 65 2.80 -7.52 -0.80
N TRP A 66 2.69 -6.57 -1.72
CA TRP A 66 1.55 -5.65 -1.81
C TRP A 66 0.24 -6.36 -2.13
N THR A 67 0.23 -7.29 -3.08
CA THR A 67 -0.98 -8.05 -3.42
C THR A 67 -1.42 -8.92 -2.25
N LYS A 68 -0.48 -9.48 -1.49
CA LYS A 68 -0.79 -10.31 -0.32
C LYS A 68 -1.39 -9.49 0.82
N HIS A 69 -0.82 -8.32 1.10
CA HIS A 69 -1.34 -7.40 2.11
C HIS A 69 -2.75 -6.89 1.77
N TRP A 70 -3.02 -6.57 0.50
CA TRP A 70 -4.37 -6.16 0.07
C TRP A 70 -5.42 -7.26 0.22
N GLN A 71 -5.04 -8.52 -0.03
CA GLN A 71 -5.95 -9.65 0.15
C GLN A 71 -6.28 -9.91 1.63
N GLU A 72 -5.31 -9.77 2.53
CA GLU A 72 -5.55 -9.88 3.97
C GLU A 72 -6.44 -8.73 4.47
N MET A 73 -6.19 -7.51 4.00
CA MET A 73 -6.98 -6.33 4.37
C MET A 73 -8.43 -6.39 3.86
N GLU A 74 -8.66 -6.83 2.62
CA GLU A 74 -10.02 -7.03 2.09
C GLU A 74 -10.79 -8.12 2.84
N ALA A 75 -10.10 -9.20 3.25
CA ALA A 75 -10.71 -10.27 4.02
C ALA A 75 -11.14 -9.79 5.42
N GLU A 76 -10.30 -9.00 6.08
CA GLU A 76 -10.60 -8.41 7.38
C GLU A 76 -11.73 -7.39 7.31
N HIS A 77 -11.69 -6.47 6.33
CA HIS A 77 -12.77 -5.51 6.11
C HIS A 77 -14.11 -6.16 5.79
N LYS A 78 -14.13 -7.24 4.99
CA LYS A 78 -15.37 -8.00 4.75
C LYS A 78 -15.92 -8.63 6.03
N ALA A 79 -15.05 -9.17 6.88
CA ALA A 79 -15.47 -9.78 8.14
C ALA A 79 -16.07 -8.74 9.11
N ILE A 80 -15.44 -7.56 9.18
CA ILE A 80 -15.91 -6.44 10.01
C ILE A 80 -17.26 -5.92 9.50
N GLN A 81 -17.39 -5.68 8.18
CA GLN A 81 -18.65 -5.21 7.58
C GLN A 81 -19.80 -6.19 7.81
N ALA A 82 -19.56 -7.50 7.61
CA ALA A 82 -20.58 -8.53 7.85
C ALA A 82 -21.03 -8.59 9.31
N TYR A 83 -20.12 -8.34 10.26
CA TYR A 83 -20.46 -8.27 11.68
C TYR A 83 -21.30 -7.03 12.01
N GLU A 84 -20.95 -5.87 11.45
CA GLU A 84 -21.70 -4.63 11.64
C GLU A 84 -23.10 -4.71 11.05
N GLU A 85 -23.27 -5.28 9.86
CA GLU A 85 -24.58 -5.49 9.23
C GLU A 85 -25.47 -6.40 10.09
N ARG A 86 -24.94 -7.51 10.60
CA ARG A 86 -25.67 -8.41 11.51
C ARG A 86 -26.12 -7.68 12.77
N LYS A 87 -25.24 -6.86 13.36
CA LYS A 87 -25.55 -6.07 14.56
C LYS A 87 -26.59 -4.99 14.28
N LYS A 88 -26.56 -4.36 13.10
CA LYS A 88 -27.54 -3.36 12.67
C LYS A 88 -28.90 -3.99 12.44
N ASN A 89 -28.96 -5.12 11.72
CA ASN A 89 -30.20 -5.85 11.46
C ASN A 89 -30.83 -6.38 12.76
N ALA A 90 -30.04 -6.88 13.71
CA ALA A 90 -30.54 -7.29 15.02
C ALA A 90 -31.15 -6.12 15.82
N ARG A 91 -30.54 -4.91 15.76
CA ARG A 91 -31.11 -3.71 16.40
C ARG A 91 -32.39 -3.22 15.71
N LEU A 92 -32.47 -3.31 14.39
CA LEU A 92 -33.67 -2.94 13.64
C LEU A 92 -34.85 -3.87 13.98
N GLN A 93 -34.60 -5.19 13.99
CA GLN A 93 -35.61 -6.17 14.39
C GLN A 93 -36.08 -6.00 15.84
N GLN A 94 -35.20 -5.55 16.75
CA GLN A 94 -35.59 -5.25 18.12
C GLN A 94 -36.48 -4.01 18.20
N LYS A 95 -36.22 -2.98 17.38
CA LYS A 95 -37.07 -1.78 17.30
C LYS A 95 -38.45 -2.11 16.72
N GLU A 96 -38.51 -2.85 15.62
CA GLU A 96 -39.79 -3.26 15.01
C GLU A 96 -40.67 -4.04 16.00
N LYS A 97 -40.09 -4.96 16.77
CA LYS A 97 -40.81 -5.72 17.80
C LYS A 97 -41.26 -4.87 19.01
N GLN A 98 -40.64 -3.71 19.20
CA GLN A 98 -40.96 -2.78 20.27
C GLN A 98 -42.01 -1.75 19.84
N ASP A 99 -42.07 -1.43 18.55
CA ASP A 99 -43.08 -0.55 17.95
C ASP A 99 -44.41 -1.28 17.66
N GLU A 100 -44.40 -2.62 17.56
CA GLU A 100 -45.61 -3.46 17.36
C GLU A 100 -46.34 -3.85 18.68
N LYS A 101 -45.78 -3.51 19.84
CA LYS A 101 -46.35 -3.79 21.18
C LYS A 101 -46.94 -2.54 21.83
#